data_AF-R2P0R7-F1
#
_entry.id   AF-R2P0R7-F1
#
_cell.length_a   1.000
_cell.length_b   1.000
_cell.length_c   1.000
_cell.angle_alpha   90.00
_cell.angle_beta   90.00
_cell.angle_gamma   90.00
#
_symmetry.space_group_name_H-M   'P 1'
#
loop_
_entity.id
_entity.type
_entity.pdbx_description
1 polymer ?
#
loop_
_entity_poly.entity_id
_entity_poly.type
_entity_poly.pdbx_seq_one_letter_code
_entity_poly.pdbx_strand_id
1 'polypeptide(L)'
;MDRYMLEQIGFGGIIVTGLLLLIAVLPKWTKGLFIARFPWEFRKDREDPRFETERRIGKMYSQFIFKYVPPFFIGFLLILLLSYLIL
;
A
#
# COMPACT_ATOMS: atom_id res chain seq x y z
N MET A 1 -15.67 17.13 -18.25
CA MET A 1 -15.20 17.06 -16.85
C MET A 1 -14.26 18.21 -16.65
N ASP A 2 -14.49 19.05 -15.64
CA ASP A 2 -13.70 20.27 -15.48
C ASP A 2 -12.30 19.96 -14.95
N ARG A 3 -11.30 20.78 -15.28
CA ARG A 3 -9.89 20.57 -14.88
C ARG A 3 -9.76 20.32 -13.37
N TYR A 4 -10.48 21.13 -12.59
CA TYR A 4 -10.53 21.02 -11.13
C TYR A 4 -11.02 19.64 -10.64
N MET A 5 -11.98 19.01 -11.33
CA MET A 5 -12.45 17.68 -10.95
C MET A 5 -11.44 16.58 -11.29
N LEU A 6 -10.70 16.71 -12.40
CA LEU A 6 -9.62 15.81 -12.76
C LEU A 6 -8.48 15.86 -11.73
N GLU A 7 -8.10 17.06 -11.32
CA GLU A 7 -7.08 17.27 -10.28
C GLU A 7 -7.52 16.64 -8.96
N GLN A 8 -8.76 16.85 -8.50
CA GLN A 8 -9.28 16.24 -7.28
C GLN A 8 -9.25 14.70 -7.32
N ILE A 9 -9.67 14.10 -8.45
CA ILE A 9 -9.65 12.65 -8.62
C ILE A 9 -8.22 12.12 -8.65
N GLY A 10 -7.31 12.81 -9.35
CA GLY A 10 -5.89 12.48 -9.40
C GLY A 10 -5.25 12.52 -8.01
N PHE A 11 -5.42 13.61 -7.27
CA PHE A 11 -4.90 13.74 -5.91
C PHE A 11 -5.52 12.73 -4.94
N GLY A 12 -6.84 12.56 -4.97
CA GLY A 12 -7.54 11.59 -4.13
C GLY A 12 -7.05 10.16 -4.40
N GLY A 13 -6.91 9.80 -5.67
CA GLY A 13 -6.38 8.50 -6.09
C GLY A 13 -4.95 8.28 -5.65
N ILE A 14 -4.06 9.26 -5.83
CA ILE A 14 -2.65 9.21 -5.39
C ILE A 14 -2.56 9.05 -3.87
N ILE A 15 -3.35 9.81 -3.09
CA ILE A 15 -3.32 9.75 -1.62
C ILE A 15 -3.78 8.36 -1.16
N VAL A 16 -4.89 7.85 -1.66
CA VAL A 16 -5.43 6.54 -1.25
C VAL A 16 -4.49 5.42 -1.64
N THR A 17 -4.02 5.39 -2.90
CA THR A 17 -3.11 4.34 -3.37
C THR A 17 -1.72 4.45 -2.72
N GLY A 18 -1.24 5.66 -2.47
CA GLY A 18 -0.01 5.92 -1.74
C GLY A 18 -0.07 5.47 -0.28
N LEU A 19 -1.17 5.75 0.43
CA LEU A 19 -1.40 5.26 1.79
C LEU A 19 -1.47 3.73 1.83
N LEU A 20 -2.16 3.09 0.90
CA LEU A 20 -2.22 1.63 0.79
C LEU A 20 -0.83 1.03 0.57
N LEU A 21 -0.02 1.63 -0.31
CA LEU A 21 1.36 1.21 -0.55
C LEU A 21 2.22 1.37 0.71
N LEU A 22 2.12 2.50 1.41
CA LEU A 22 2.84 2.75 2.68
C LEU A 22 2.46 1.73 3.76
N ILE A 23 1.17 1.46 3.93
CA ILE A 23 0.69 0.46 4.89
C ILE A 23 1.21 -0.92 4.51
N ALA A 24 1.29 -1.26 3.22
CA ALA A 24 1.84 -2.54 2.75
C ALA A 24 3.36 -2.69 2.89
N VAL A 25 4.10 -1.60 3.10
CA VAL A 25 5.54 -1.64 3.46
C VAL A 25 5.73 -2.26 4.84
N LEU A 26 4.84 -1.97 5.80
CA LEU A 26 4.94 -2.47 7.18
C LEU A 26 5.01 -4.01 7.25
N PRO A 27 4.08 -4.78 6.65
CA PRO A 27 4.16 -6.24 6.62
C PRO A 27 5.37 -6.77 5.83
N LYS A 28 5.93 -6.01 4.88
CA LYS A 28 7.18 -6.39 4.20
C LYS A 28 8.38 -6.35 5.16
N TRP A 29 8.41 -5.36 6.06
CA TRP A 29 9.46 -5.21 7.07
C TRP A 29 9.30 -6.20 8.23
N THR A 30 8.06 -6.45 8.68
CA THR A 30 7.76 -7.38 9.79
C THR A 30 7.64 -8.85 9.35
N LYS A 31 8.03 -9.19 8.10
CA LYS A 31 7.90 -10.54 7.52
C LYS A 31 6.48 -11.12 7.55
N GLY A 32 5.47 -10.25 7.51
CA GLY A 32 4.06 -10.60 7.45
C GLY A 32 3.34 -10.64 8.80
N LEU A 33 3.99 -10.31 9.91
CA LEU A 33 3.27 -10.15 11.18
C LEU A 33 2.59 -8.77 11.25
N PHE A 34 1.33 -8.70 11.68
CA PHE A 34 0.57 -7.43 11.73
C PHE A 34 0.94 -6.58 12.96
N ILE A 35 0.66 -5.28 12.86
CA ILE A 35 1.14 -4.15 13.68
C ILE A 35 0.69 -4.20 15.16
N ALA A 36 -0.04 -5.23 15.60
CA ALA A 36 -0.59 -5.29 16.96
C ALA A 36 0.45 -5.49 18.08
N ARG A 37 1.75 -5.58 17.77
CA ARG A 37 2.81 -5.89 18.75
C ARG A 37 3.98 -4.92 18.69
N PHE A 38 4.72 -4.80 19.79
CA PHE A 38 5.91 -3.95 19.84
C PHE A 38 7.04 -4.53 18.97
N PRO A 39 7.92 -3.70 18.37
CA PRO A 39 9.07 -4.12 17.54
C PRO A 39 9.94 -5.24 18.13
N TRP A 40 10.05 -5.29 19.47
CA TRP A 40 10.82 -6.28 20.20
C TRP A 40 10.14 -7.67 20.25
N GLU A 41 8.81 -7.72 20.31
CA GLU A 41 8.03 -8.97 20.36
C GLU A 41 8.03 -9.68 19.01
N PHE A 42 8.06 -8.92 17.90
CA PHE A 42 8.18 -9.49 16.55
C PHE A 42 9.42 -10.36 16.37
N ARG A 43 10.54 -10.10 17.06
CA ARG A 43 11.73 -10.97 16.98
C ARG A 43 11.50 -12.32 17.64
N LYS A 44 10.74 -12.36 18.74
CA LYS A 44 10.39 -13.59 19.46
C LYS A 44 9.35 -14.41 18.69
N ASP A 45 8.36 -13.73 18.10
CA ASP A 45 7.21 -14.37 17.46
C ASP A 45 7.47 -14.78 16.00
N ARG A 46 8.58 -14.35 15.43
CA ARG A 46 8.98 -14.64 14.04
C ARG A 46 9.12 -16.14 13.76
N GLU A 47 9.54 -16.91 14.77
CA GLU A 47 9.80 -18.35 14.65
C GLU A 47 8.75 -19.20 15.38
N ASP A 48 7.80 -18.57 16.08
CA ASP A 48 6.74 -19.33 16.76
C ASP A 48 5.71 -19.84 15.72
N PRO A 49 5.46 -21.16 15.68
CA PRO A 49 4.53 -21.78 14.73
C PRO A 49 3.08 -21.28 14.89
N ARG A 50 2.70 -20.74 16.05
CA ARG A 50 1.34 -20.19 16.30
C ARG A 50 1.01 -19.00 15.39
N PHE A 51 2.03 -18.28 14.90
CA PHE A 51 1.86 -17.09 14.06
C PHE A 51 2.14 -17.36 12.58
N GLU A 52 2.20 -18.62 12.13
CA GLU A 52 2.39 -18.95 10.71
C GLU A 52 1.25 -18.45 9.82
N THR A 53 0.00 -18.62 10.27
CA THR A 53 -1.19 -18.18 9.52
C THR A 53 -1.19 -16.67 9.35
N GLU A 54 -0.88 -15.92 10.40
CA GLU A 54 -0.80 -14.46 10.36
C GLU A 54 0.33 -13.99 9.43
N ARG A 55 1.53 -14.61 9.54
CA ARG A 55 2.65 -14.36 8.60
C ARG A 55 2.25 -14.61 7.16
N ARG A 56 1.50 -15.68 6.89
CA ARG A 56 1.04 -16.02 5.55
C ARG A 56 0.06 -14.98 5.02
N ILE A 57 -0.90 -14.55 5.84
CA ILE A 57 -1.88 -13.52 5.48
C ILE A 57 -1.19 -12.17 5.24
N GLY A 58 -0.30 -11.73 6.13
CA GLY A 58 0.39 -10.45 5.98
C GLY A 58 1.33 -10.42 4.77
N LYS A 59 2.03 -11.53 4.47
CA LYS A 59 2.80 -11.65 3.23
C LYS A 59 1.92 -11.63 1.99
N MET A 60 0.79 -12.34 2.00
CA MET A 60 -0.15 -12.39 0.88
C MET A 60 -0.76 -11.01 0.64
N TYR A 61 -1.17 -10.31 1.69
CA TYR A 61 -1.67 -8.94 1.63
C TYR A 61 -0.63 -7.99 1.05
N SER A 62 0.61 -8.00 1.57
CA SER A 62 1.69 -7.16 1.06
C SER A 62 1.98 -7.44 -0.42
N GLN A 63 2.06 -8.72 -0.81
CA GLN A 63 2.25 -9.12 -2.21
C GLN A 63 1.10 -8.67 -3.10
N PHE A 64 -0.15 -8.80 -2.64
CA PHE A 64 -1.32 -8.35 -3.38
C PHE A 64 -1.28 -6.84 -3.59
N ILE A 65 -1.05 -6.07 -2.53
CA ILE A 65 -0.96 -4.61 -2.64
C ILE A 65 0.18 -4.20 -3.57
N PHE A 66 1.39 -4.72 -3.40
CA PHE A 66 2.51 -4.38 -4.28
C PHE A 66 2.33 -4.86 -5.73
N LYS A 67 1.49 -5.87 -5.99
CA LYS A 67 1.21 -6.33 -7.36
C LYS A 67 0.17 -5.46 -8.05
N TYR A 68 -0.90 -5.10 -7.35
CA TYR A 68 -2.08 -4.49 -7.97
C TYR A 68 -2.18 -2.97 -7.76
N VAL A 69 -1.71 -2.43 -6.63
CA VAL A 69 -1.86 -1.00 -6.30
C VAL A 69 -0.90 -0.08 -7.07
N PRO A 70 0.37 -0.44 -7.36
CA PRO A 70 1.25 0.46 -8.12
C PRO A 70 0.74 0.83 -9.52
N PRO A 71 0.15 -0.08 -10.32
CA PRO A 71 -0.50 0.29 -11.58
C PRO A 71 -1.56 1.38 -11.42
N PHE A 72 -2.39 1.33 -10.37
CA PHE A 72 -3.38 2.38 -10.10
C PHE A 72 -2.72 3.70 -9.71
N PHE A 73 -1.70 3.65 -8.84
CA PHE A 73 -0.93 4.84 -8.46
C PHE A 73 -0.31 5.54 -9.68
N ILE A 74 0.28 4.77 -10.60
CA ILE A 74 0.82 5.28 -11.86
C ILE A 74 -0.30 5.84 -12.74
N GLY A 75 -1.46 5.18 -12.81
CA GLY A 75 -2.62 5.67 -13.55
C GLY A 75 -3.09 7.05 -13.06
N PHE A 76 -3.19 7.25 -11.74
CA PHE A 76 -3.56 8.55 -11.17
C PHE A 76 -2.49 9.62 -11.39
N LEU A 77 -1.21 9.26 -11.34
CA LEU A 77 -0.11 10.18 -11.72
C LEU A 77 -0.23 10.62 -13.18
N LEU A 78 -0.55 9.71 -14.10
CA LEU A 78 -0.72 10.03 -15.51
C LEU A 78 -1.93 10.94 -15.75
N ILE A 79 -3.05 10.69 -15.07
CA ILE A 79 -4.25 11.54 -15.14
C ILE A 79 -3.91 12.96 -14.67
N LEU A 80 -3.19 13.08 -13.55
CA LEU A 80 -2.77 14.36 -13.01
C LEU A 80 -1.80 15.07 -13.96
N LEU A 81 -0.82 14.36 -14.51
CA LEU A 81 0.12 14.89 -15.50
C LEU A 81 -0.60 15.40 -16.76
N LEU A 82 -1.55 14.63 -17.29
CA LEU A 82 -2.36 15.05 -18.44
C LEU A 82 -3.16 16.33 -18.13
N SER A 83 -3.71 16.43 -16.92
CA SER A 83 -4.46 17.62 -16.48
C SER A 83 -3.61 18.89 -16.45
N TYR A 84 -2.30 18.79 -16.28
CA TYR A 84 -1.39 19.96 -16.32
C TYR A 84 -0.83 20.24 -17.73
N LEU A 85 -0.76 19.23 -18.60
CA LEU A 85 -0.17 19.37 -19.94
C LEU A 85 -1.18 19.76 -21.02
N ILE A 86 -2.43 19.31 -20.90
CA ILE A 86 -3.45 19.42 -21.97
C ILE A 86 -4.56 20.43 -21.60
N LEU A 87 -4.75 20.72 -20.31
CA LEU A 87 -5.77 21.61 -19.75
C LEU A 87 -5.13 22.78 -18.98
#